data_AF-A0A661UU82-F1
#
_entry.id   AF-A0A661UU82-F1
#
_cell.length_a   1.000
_cell.length_b   1.000
_cell.length_c   1.000
_cell.angle_alpha   90.00
_cell.angle_beta   90.00
_cell.angle_gamma   90.00
#
_symmetry.space_group_name_H-M   'P 1'
#
loop_
_entity.id
_entity.type
_entity.pdbx_description
1 polymer ?
#
loop_
_entity_poly.entity_id
_entity_poly.type
_entity_poly.pdbx_seq_one_letter_code
_entity_poly.pdbx_strand_id
1 'polypeptide(L)' 'MFDQISETICPICGRDNNCMVHSNEPCWCLSVEIPQELLDLIPESKKKKACICLKCIQDFKDDPGKFINRYW' A
#
# COMPACT_ATOMS: atom_id res chain seq x y z
N MET A 1 17.50 -6.16 16.58
CA MET A 1 17.16 -4.80 16.11
C MET A 1 15.77 -4.93 15.50
N PHE A 2 14.74 -4.42 16.16
CA PHE A 2 13.35 -4.75 15.83
C PHE A 2 12.95 -4.04 14.53
N ASP A 3 12.67 -4.83 13.49
CA ASP A 3 11.96 -4.44 12.27
C ASP A 3 10.57 -3.89 12.61
N GLN A 4 10.48 -2.69 13.16
CA GLN A 4 9.21 -2.02 13.33
C GLN A 4 8.73 -1.53 11.96
N ILE A 5 7.82 -2.30 11.37
CA ILE A 5 7.06 -1.88 10.20
C ILE A 5 6.07 -0.82 10.66
N SER A 6 6.19 0.39 10.11
CA SER A 6 5.26 1.47 10.42
C SER A 6 3.93 1.24 9.71
N GLU A 7 2.87 1.07 10.49
CA GLU A 7 1.51 0.87 10.01
C GLU A 7 0.98 2.07 9.21
N THR A 8 1.55 3.25 9.41
CA THR A 8 1.16 4.51 8.74
C THR A 8 1.95 4.77 7.46
N ILE A 9 2.99 3.99 7.16
CA ILE A 9 3.85 4.21 5.99
C ILE A 9 3.55 3.17 4.92
N CYS A 10 3.35 3.65 3.70
CA CYS A 10 3.13 2.81 2.53
C CYS A 10 4.35 1.90 2.29
N PRO A 11 4.18 0.57 2.27
CA PRO A 11 5.29 -0.37 2.18
C PRO A 11 6.01 -0.34 0.81
N ILE A 12 5.41 0.32 -0.18
CA ILE A 12 5.92 0.45 -1.56
C ILE A 12 6.69 1.77 -1.72
N CYS A 13 6.03 2.91 -1.49
CA CYS A 13 6.65 4.21 -1.78
C CYS A 13 7.28 4.92 -0.58
N GLY A 14 7.15 4.38 0.64
CA GLY A 14 7.76 4.94 1.85
C GLY A 14 7.14 6.25 2.35
N ARG A 15 6.05 6.73 1.75
CA ARG A 15 5.28 7.90 2.20
C ARG A 15 4.09 7.49 3.07
N ASP A 16 3.44 8.44 3.74
CA ASP A 16 2.20 8.18 4.48
C ASP A 16 1.16 7.46 3.62
N ASN A 17 0.57 6.41 4.18
CA ASN A 17 -0.49 5.64 3.54
C ASN A 17 -1.87 6.27 3.69
N ASN A 18 -2.01 7.26 4.57
CA ASN A 18 -3.28 7.91 4.92
C ASN A 18 -4.35 6.89 5.31
N CYS A 19 -3.96 5.77 5.91
CA CYS A 19 -4.90 4.80 6.42
C CYS A 19 -5.71 5.41 7.57
N MET A 20 -7.03 5.31 7.48
CA MET A 20 -7.96 5.83 8.48
C MET A 20 -8.56 4.69 9.33
N VAL A 21 -7.89 3.54 9.45
CA VAL A 21 -8.40 2.39 10.23
C VAL A 21 -8.63 2.71 11.71
N HIS A 22 -7.90 3.69 12.25
CA HIS A 22 -8.07 4.20 13.62
C HIS A 22 -8.90 5.49 13.69
N SER A 23 -9.51 5.91 12.59
CA SER A 23 -10.42 7.06 12.53
C SER A 23 -11.83 6.66 13.01
N ASN A 24 -12.66 7.66 13.30
CA ASN A 24 -14.10 7.48 13.47
C ASN A 24 -14.83 7.29 12.13
N GLU A 25 -14.16 7.53 11.01
CA GLU A 25 -14.70 7.40 9.66
C GLU A 25 -14.15 6.15 8.94
N PRO A 26 -14.92 5.53 8.03
CA PRO A 26 -14.47 4.39 7.25
C PRO A 26 -13.24 4.77 6.40
N CYS A 27 -12.24 3.89 6.37
CA CYS A 27 -11.07 4.10 5.53
C CYS A 27 -11.44 4.09 4.04
N TRP A 28 -10.81 4.97 3.27
CA TRP A 28 -10.99 5.08 1.82
C TRP A 28 -10.74 3.74 1.10
N CYS A 29 -9.91 2.86 1.67
CA CYS A 29 -9.57 1.57 1.06
C CYS A 29 -10.77 0.61 0.98
N LEU A 30 -11.82 0.82 1.78
CA LEU A 30 -13.06 0.03 1.73
C LEU A 30 -13.86 0.29 0.45
N SER A 31 -13.64 1.42 -0.21
CA SER A 31 -14.35 1.83 -1.44
C SER A 31 -13.50 1.67 -2.70
N VAL A 32 -12.31 1.08 -2.59
CA VAL A 32 -11.36 0.94 -3.69
C VAL A 32 -10.98 -0.51 -3.86
N GLU A 33 -11.17 -1.05 -5.06
CA GLU A 33 -10.65 -2.36 -5.40
C GLU A 33 -9.11 -2.33 -5.42
N ILE A 34 -8.46 -3.21 -4.67
CA ILE A 34 -7.00 -3.33 -4.64
C ILE A 34 -6.61 -4.50 -5.54
N PRO A 35 -5.84 -4.28 -6.62
CA PRO A 35 -5.44 -5.36 -7.51
C PRO A 35 -4.64 -6.44 -6.77
N GLN A 36 -5.01 -7.71 -6.97
CA GLN A 36 -4.32 -8.84 -6.32
C GLN A 36 -2.84 -8.89 -6.73
N GLU A 37 -2.53 -8.60 -8.00
CA GLU A 37 -1.16 -8.53 -8.50
C GLU A 37 -0.30 -7.54 -7.71
N LEU A 38 -0.87 -6.40 -7.31
CA LEU A 38 -0.16 -5.42 -6.49
C LEU A 38 0.10 -5.93 -5.07
N LEU A 39 -0.85 -6.69 -4.50
CA LEU A 39 -0.68 -7.33 -3.19
C LEU A 39 0.41 -8.41 -3.23
N ASP A 40 0.50 -9.14 -4.33
CA ASP A 40 1.47 -10.22 -4.52
C ASP A 40 2.91 -9.71 -4.63
N LEU A 41 3.10 -8.48 -5.11
CA LEU A 41 4.41 -7.82 -5.18
C LEU A 41 4.97 -7.41 -3.81
N ILE A 42 4.14 -7.33 -2.76
CA ILE A 42 4.60 -6.96 -1.42
C ILE A 42 5.38 -8.13 -0.80
N PRO A 43 6.61 -7.91 -0.27
CA PRO A 43 7.32 -8.95 0.45
C PRO A 43 6.51 -9.51 1.62
N GLU A 44 6.55 -10.82 1.85
CA GLU A 44 5.82 -11.49 2.96
C GLU A 44 6.07 -10.84 4.32
N SER A 45 7.29 -10.34 4.56
CA SER A 45 7.64 -9.64 5.79
C SER A 45 6.84 -8.36 6.02
N LYS A 46 6.29 -7.73 4.97
CA LYS A 46 5.51 -6.48 4.98
C LYS A 46 4.01 -6.69 4.71
N LYS A 47 3.59 -7.86 4.21
CA LYS A 47 2.17 -8.16 3.97
C LYS A 47 1.38 -8.08 5.27
N LYS A 48 0.15 -7.55 5.19
CA LYS A 48 -0.80 -7.42 6.31
C LYS A 48 -0.30 -6.61 7.53
N LYS A 49 0.77 -5.81 7.36
CA LYS A 49 1.34 -4.98 8.44
C LYS A 49 1.24 -3.47 8.18
N ALA A 50 1.09 -3.05 6.93
CA ALA A 50 0.86 -1.65 6.58
C ALA A 50 -0.02 -1.57 5.34
N CYS A 51 -0.88 -0.55 5.27
CA CYS A 51 -1.71 -0.31 4.10
C CYS A 51 -0.89 0.28 2.94
N ILE A 52 -1.25 -0.10 1.72
CA ILE A 52 -0.78 0.57 0.49
C ILE A 52 -1.50 1.92 0.41
N CYS A 53 -0.83 2.99 0.01
CA CYS A 53 -1.48 4.29 -0.17
C CYS A 53 -2.35 4.32 -1.44
N LEU A 54 -3.41 5.13 -1.44
CA LEU A 54 -4.31 5.29 -2.58
C LEU A 54 -3.56 5.65 -3.88
N LYS A 55 -2.53 6.50 -3.77
CA LYS A 55 -1.70 6.88 -4.92
C LYS A 55 -0.99 5.68 -5.54
N CYS A 56 -0.40 4.79 -4.74
CA CYS A 56 0.25 3.59 -5.28
C CYS A 56 -0.75 2.66 -5.96
N ILE A 57 -1.96 2.53 -5.41
CA ILE A 57 -3.02 1.73 -6.03
C ILE A 57 -3.43 2.33 -7.38
N GLN A 58 -3.63 3.65 -7.44
CA GLN A 58 -3.99 4.34 -8.68
C GLN A 58 -2.87 4.29 -9.73
N ASP A 59 -1.63 4.57 -9.34
CA ASP A 59 -0.48 4.54 -10.25
C ASP A 59 -0.26 3.12 -10.82
N PHE A 60 -0.48 2.06 -10.01
CA PHE A 60 -0.44 0.69 -10.51
C PHE A 60 -1.59 0.37 -11.47
N LYS A 61 -2.81 0.85 -11.21
CA LYS A 61 -3.95 0.65 -12.11
C LYS A 61 -3.79 1.37 -13.45
N ASP A 62 -3.12 2.53 -13.47
CA ASP A 62 -2.88 3.32 -14.68
C ASP A 62 -1.87 2.65 -15.61
N ASP A 63 -0.73 2.21 -15.07
CA ASP A 63 0.31 1.51 -15.83
C ASP A 63 1.11 0.56 -14.92
N PRO A 64 0.70 -0.72 -14.81
CA PRO A 64 1.40 -1.70 -13.99
C PRO A 64 2.89 -1.85 -14.37
N GLY A 65 3.21 -1.78 -15.67
CA GLY A 65 4.57 -1.98 -16.17
C GLY A 65 5.49 -0.84 -15.74
N LYS A 66 5.05 0.41 -15.90
CA LYS A 66 5.80 1.58 -15.42
C LYS A 66 5.88 1.62 -13.91
N PHE A 67 4.84 1.19 -13.20
CA PHE A 67 4.83 1.12 -11.76
C PHE A 67 5.85 0.11 -11.23
N ILE A 68 5.88 -1.10 -11.81
CA ILE A 68 6.85 -2.14 -11.45
C ILE A 68 8.27 -1.63 -11.65
N ASN A 69 8.59 -1.09 -12.83
CA ASN A 69 9.92 -0.53 -13.14
C ASN A 69 10.39 0.59 -12.18
N ARG A 70 9.45 1.23 -11.47
CA ARG A 70 9.76 2.33 -10.56
C ARG A 70 10.09 1.85 -9.14
N TYR A 71 9.50 0.75 -8.71
CA TYR A 71 9.46 0.35 -7.29
C TYR A 71 10.03 -1.05 -7.02
N TRP A 72 10.37 -1.81 -8.06
CA TRP A 72 11.09 -3.10 -8.00
C TRP A 72 12.25 -3.08 -8.99
#